data_AF-A0A960JFQ1-F1
#
_entry.id   AF-A0A960JFQ1-F1
#
_cell.length_a   1.000
_cell.length_b   1.000
_cell.length_c   1.000
_cell.angle_alpha   90.00
_cell.angle_beta   90.00
_cell.angle_gamma   90.00
#
_symmetry.space_group_name_H-M   'P 1'
#
loop_
_entity.id
_entity.type
_entity.pdbx_description
1 polymer ?
#
loop_
_entity_poly.entity_id
_entity_poly.type
_entity_poly.pdbx_seq_one_letter_code
_entity_poly.pdbx_strand_id
1 'polypeptide(L)'
;MKRIILAIILTLACFVYTSFGCTLAGKSLSEFDYTEYIFIGEVIDYTTAVESKELRSEGFGLVVSIKDLVYLPESPPKYFEVFQIGLGADCSLWGTSAALLKKRFPIGSEIRVIAKKSKYFPQIEKEIIRLDDDPNELGSISKNMDENGRNLTSSSSYFSYKDFEFDIDKPSSITSLPEFEVRKDLLRLEKAKSNGERTAILNRLSSYSPYRTLSLEDVFDKYAPSKFAANQFKEAYLKHYRPGIYSQLVAYRSALSSLIKLGYESELAEEVLGRAISIVDELSEEALLRKSLEILKMDN
;
A
#
# COMPACT_ATOMS: atom_id res chain seq x y z
N MET A 1 3.65 34.79 -30.12
CA MET A 1 4.40 34.06 -29.07
C MET A 1 3.69 33.99 -27.73
N LYS A 2 3.34 35.10 -27.05
CA LYS A 2 2.72 35.06 -25.70
C LYS A 2 1.42 34.21 -25.60
N ARG A 3 0.58 34.20 -26.63
CA ARG A 3 -0.66 33.38 -26.66
C ARG A 3 -0.41 31.87 -26.80
N ILE A 4 0.70 31.48 -27.44
CA ILE A 4 1.07 30.07 -27.62
C ILE A 4 1.67 29.52 -26.32
N ILE A 5 2.50 30.31 -25.64
CA ILE A 5 3.08 29.95 -24.34
C ILE A 5 1.98 29.79 -23.27
N LEU A 6 0.98 30.68 -23.23
CA LEU A 6 -0.14 30.57 -22.29
C LEU A 6 -0.99 29.32 -22.54
N ALA A 7 -1.26 28.99 -23.82
CA ALA A 7 -1.98 27.76 -24.16
C ALA A 7 -1.20 26.51 -23.75
N ILE A 8 0.12 26.47 -23.96
CA ILE A 8 0.97 25.35 -23.52
C ILE A 8 0.98 25.21 -22.00
N ILE A 9 1.10 26.32 -21.25
CA ILE A 9 1.05 26.31 -19.77
C ILE A 9 -0.32 25.85 -19.27
N LEU A 10 -1.43 26.31 -19.88
CA LEU A 10 -2.77 25.89 -19.48
C LEU A 10 -3.00 24.39 -19.77
N THR A 11 -2.48 23.90 -20.90
CA THR A 11 -2.58 22.49 -21.28
C THR A 11 -1.76 21.63 -20.32
N LEU A 12 -0.52 22.02 -20.01
CA LEU A 12 0.32 21.37 -18.99
C LEU A 12 -0.33 21.40 -17.61
N ALA A 13 -0.91 22.51 -17.18
CA ALA A 13 -1.64 22.60 -15.92
C ALA A 13 -2.83 21.63 -15.90
N CYS A 14 -3.66 21.59 -16.95
CA CYS A 14 -4.77 20.64 -17.03
C CYS A 14 -4.32 19.18 -16.99
N PHE A 15 -3.20 18.82 -17.64
CA PHE A 15 -2.62 17.47 -17.58
C PHE A 15 -2.05 17.12 -16.19
N VAL A 16 -1.45 18.09 -15.50
CA VAL A 16 -0.96 17.90 -14.11
C VAL A 16 -2.15 17.71 -13.16
N TYR A 17 -3.22 18.49 -13.27
CA TYR A 17 -4.39 18.35 -12.39
C TYR A 17 -5.19 17.05 -12.62
N THR A 18 -5.31 16.56 -13.86
CA THR A 18 -5.99 15.28 -14.12
C THR A 18 -5.18 14.07 -13.66
N SER A 19 -3.85 14.11 -13.80
CA SER A 19 -2.97 13.05 -13.28
C SER A 19 -2.84 13.07 -11.75
N PHE A 20 -2.88 14.25 -11.11
CA PHE A 20 -2.97 14.36 -9.65
C PHE A 20 -4.28 13.79 -9.09
N GLY A 21 -5.40 13.89 -9.82
CA GLY A 21 -6.67 13.29 -9.43
C GLY A 21 -6.67 11.75 -9.38
N CYS A 22 -5.83 11.11 -10.22
CA CYS A 22 -5.57 9.66 -10.18
C CYS A 22 -4.46 9.30 -9.19
N THR A 23 -3.74 10.30 -8.67
CA THR A 23 -2.71 10.10 -7.65
C THR A 23 -3.45 9.85 -6.34
N LEU A 24 -3.92 8.61 -6.20
CA LEU A 24 -4.46 8.00 -4.99
C LEU A 24 -3.72 8.55 -3.78
N ALA A 25 -4.39 9.44 -3.04
CA ALA A 25 -4.01 9.75 -1.67
C ALA A 25 -3.79 8.41 -0.97
N GLY A 26 -2.57 8.16 -0.52
CA GLY A 26 -2.19 6.87 0.03
C GLY A 26 -3.15 6.43 1.10
N LYS A 27 -3.89 5.35 0.83
CA LYS A 27 -4.73 4.75 1.85
C LYS A 27 -3.80 4.07 2.84
N SER A 28 -3.67 4.69 4.01
CA SER A 28 -2.96 4.08 5.15
C SER A 28 -3.74 2.84 5.59
N LEU A 29 -3.04 1.72 5.74
CA LEU A 29 -3.61 0.58 6.46
C LEU A 29 -3.28 0.78 7.93
N SER A 30 -4.29 0.88 8.76
CA SER A 30 -4.13 0.95 10.22
C SER A 30 -4.41 -0.40 10.88
N GLU A 31 -5.26 -1.23 10.29
CA GLU A 31 -5.71 -2.52 10.83
C GLU A 31 -6.16 -3.49 9.73
N PHE A 32 -6.46 -4.74 10.13
CA PHE A 32 -7.08 -5.71 9.24
C PHE A 32 -8.54 -5.33 8.93
N ASP A 33 -8.91 -5.35 7.66
CA ASP A 33 -10.27 -5.04 7.22
C ASP A 33 -11.12 -6.31 7.10
N TYR A 34 -12.02 -6.53 8.07
CA TYR A 34 -12.91 -7.69 8.12
C TYR A 34 -14.00 -7.70 7.03
N THR A 35 -14.04 -6.71 6.13
CA THR A 35 -14.91 -6.73 4.95
C THR A 35 -14.21 -7.29 3.71
N GLU A 36 -12.89 -7.47 3.75
CA GLU A 36 -12.10 -8.03 2.65
C GLU A 36 -12.24 -9.55 2.54
N TYR A 37 -12.23 -10.03 1.31
CA TYR A 37 -12.14 -11.42 0.92
C TYR A 37 -10.71 -11.68 0.47
N ILE A 38 -9.98 -12.52 1.23
CA ILE A 38 -8.57 -12.77 1.01
C ILE A 38 -8.36 -14.28 0.89
N PHE A 39 -8.03 -14.74 -0.31
CA PHE A 39 -7.86 -16.17 -0.58
C PHE A 39 -6.99 -16.41 -1.82
N ILE A 40 -6.58 -17.66 -1.99
CA ILE A 40 -6.03 -18.20 -3.22
C ILE A 40 -7.11 -19.06 -3.86
N GLY A 41 -7.39 -18.82 -5.13
CA GLY A 41 -8.41 -19.54 -5.87
C GLY A 41 -7.91 -20.04 -7.22
N GLU A 42 -8.65 -20.97 -7.81
CA GLU A 42 -8.45 -21.45 -9.17
C GLU A 42 -9.55 -20.87 -10.07
N VAL A 43 -9.14 -20.31 -11.21
CA VAL A 43 -10.08 -19.85 -12.25
C VAL A 43 -10.70 -21.07 -12.92
N ILE A 44 -12.01 -21.25 -12.77
CA ILE A 44 -12.75 -22.40 -13.32
C ILE A 44 -13.60 -22.05 -14.54
N ASP A 45 -14.00 -20.77 -14.69
CA ASP A 45 -14.75 -20.26 -15.83
C ASP A 45 -14.68 -18.73 -15.89
N TYR A 46 -15.44 -18.12 -16.80
CA TYR A 46 -15.62 -16.67 -16.94
C TYR A 46 -17.10 -16.32 -16.88
N THR A 47 -17.43 -15.14 -16.34
CA THR A 47 -18.80 -14.64 -16.40
C THR A 47 -19.16 -14.21 -17.83
N THR A 48 -20.44 -14.00 -18.09
CA THR A 48 -20.86 -13.15 -19.22
C THR A 48 -20.55 -11.69 -18.94
N ALA A 49 -20.65 -10.84 -19.97
CA ALA A 49 -20.58 -9.40 -19.80
C ALA A 49 -21.63 -8.91 -18.79
N VAL A 50 -21.24 -7.97 -17.94
CA VAL A 50 -22.11 -7.30 -16.99
C VAL A 50 -22.00 -5.80 -17.18
N GLU A 51 -23.13 -5.14 -17.39
CA GLU A 51 -23.21 -3.69 -17.46
C GLU A 51 -23.29 -3.07 -16.06
N SER A 52 -22.63 -1.94 -15.89
CA SER A 52 -22.65 -1.10 -14.70
C SER A 52 -22.81 0.35 -15.14
N LYS A 53 -23.56 1.15 -14.37
CA LYS A 53 -23.74 2.59 -14.68
C LYS A 53 -22.54 3.42 -14.27
N GLU A 54 -21.73 2.88 -13.36
CA GLU A 54 -20.55 3.50 -12.78
C GLU A 54 -19.29 3.24 -13.62
N LEU A 55 -19.31 2.21 -14.47
CA LEU A 55 -18.20 1.84 -15.34
C LEU A 55 -18.41 2.36 -16.77
N ARG A 56 -17.32 2.73 -17.44
CA ARG A 56 -17.37 3.18 -18.85
C ARG A 56 -17.60 2.08 -19.87
N SER A 57 -17.49 0.83 -19.47
CA SER A 57 -17.62 -0.34 -20.34
C SER A 57 -18.17 -1.51 -19.53
N GLU A 58 -18.75 -2.48 -20.24
CA GLU A 58 -19.10 -3.76 -19.65
C GLU A 58 -17.88 -4.45 -19.03
N GLY A 59 -18.09 -5.14 -17.92
CA GLY A 59 -17.08 -5.92 -17.24
C GLY A 59 -17.31 -7.40 -17.40
N PHE A 60 -16.25 -8.14 -17.64
CA PHE A 60 -16.23 -9.60 -17.47
C PHE A 60 -15.56 -9.92 -16.13
N GLY A 61 -15.93 -11.05 -15.54
CA GLY A 61 -15.38 -11.55 -14.29
C GLY A 61 -14.77 -12.94 -14.45
N LEU A 62 -13.96 -13.32 -13.47
CA LEU A 62 -13.44 -14.67 -13.30
C LEU A 62 -14.42 -15.44 -12.40
N VAL A 63 -14.75 -16.68 -12.78
CA VAL A 63 -15.44 -17.61 -11.87
C VAL A 63 -14.35 -18.39 -11.13
N VAL A 64 -14.31 -18.25 -9.81
CA VAL A 64 -13.17 -18.68 -8.99
C VAL A 64 -13.62 -19.64 -7.90
N SER A 65 -13.00 -20.81 -7.86
CA SER A 65 -13.13 -21.77 -6.75
C SER A 65 -12.03 -21.52 -5.72
N ILE A 66 -12.35 -21.59 -4.42
CA ILE A 66 -11.34 -21.41 -3.37
C ILE A 66 -10.43 -22.65 -3.33
N LYS A 67 -9.11 -22.44 -3.37
CA LYS A 67 -8.09 -23.48 -3.14
C LYS A 67 -7.49 -23.41 -1.76
N ASP A 68 -7.22 -22.19 -1.30
CA ASP A 68 -6.58 -21.95 -0.02
C ASP A 68 -7.09 -20.65 0.59
N LEU A 69 -7.33 -20.65 1.89
CA LEU A 69 -8.13 -19.64 2.59
C LEU A 69 -7.29 -18.85 3.58
N VAL A 70 -7.22 -17.52 3.41
CA VAL A 70 -6.69 -16.62 4.44
C VAL A 70 -7.83 -16.09 5.32
N TYR A 71 -8.82 -15.44 4.69
CA TYR A 71 -9.99 -14.91 5.38
C TYR A 71 -11.18 -14.72 4.43
N LEU A 72 -12.38 -15.06 4.92
CA LEU A 72 -13.64 -14.85 4.25
C LEU A 72 -14.66 -14.35 5.27
N PRO A 73 -15.25 -13.16 5.07
CA PRO A 73 -16.36 -12.69 5.91
C PRO A 73 -17.59 -13.59 5.76
N GLU A 74 -17.85 -14.03 4.53
CA GLU A 74 -18.92 -14.95 4.16
C GLU A 74 -18.39 -15.95 3.12
N SER A 75 -18.91 -17.17 3.12
CA SER A 75 -18.52 -18.21 2.15
C SER A 75 -19.65 -18.47 1.16
N PRO A 76 -19.39 -18.42 -0.16
CA PRO A 76 -20.38 -18.81 -1.14
C PRO A 76 -20.54 -20.34 -1.13
N PRO A 77 -21.71 -20.85 -1.52
CA PRO A 77 -21.95 -22.29 -1.61
C PRO A 77 -21.09 -23.00 -2.66
N LYS A 78 -20.60 -22.30 -3.70
CA LYS A 78 -19.86 -22.96 -4.80
C LYS A 78 -18.62 -22.19 -5.29
N TYR A 79 -18.78 -20.93 -5.67
CA TYR A 79 -17.71 -20.13 -6.26
C TYR A 79 -17.93 -18.63 -6.02
N PHE A 80 -16.88 -17.84 -6.25
CA PHE A 80 -16.97 -16.39 -6.38
C PHE A 80 -16.98 -15.98 -7.84
N GLU A 81 -17.66 -14.89 -8.15
CA GLU A 81 -17.40 -14.13 -9.38
C GLU A 81 -16.52 -12.93 -9.00
N VAL A 82 -15.32 -12.83 -9.58
CA VAL A 82 -14.33 -11.82 -9.21
C VAL A 82 -14.02 -10.95 -10.42
N PHE A 83 -14.30 -9.66 -10.33
CA PHE A 83 -14.16 -8.70 -11.41
C PHE A 83 -12.90 -7.85 -11.21
N GLN A 84 -12.13 -7.66 -12.29
CA GLN A 84 -11.05 -6.68 -12.31
C GLN A 84 -11.55 -5.32 -12.80
N ILE A 85 -11.25 -4.27 -12.06
CA ILE A 85 -11.60 -2.89 -12.41
C ILE A 85 -10.34 -2.11 -12.77
N GLY A 86 -10.30 -1.62 -14.00
CA GLY A 86 -9.23 -0.75 -14.48
C GLY A 86 -9.50 0.72 -14.19
N LEU A 87 -8.44 1.49 -14.01
CA LEU A 87 -8.50 2.96 -13.95
C LEU A 87 -7.95 3.53 -15.26
N GLY A 88 -8.75 4.31 -15.96
CA GLY A 88 -8.34 5.03 -17.17
C GLY A 88 -7.40 6.20 -16.85
N ALA A 89 -6.72 6.73 -17.87
CA ALA A 89 -5.83 7.88 -17.72
C ALA A 89 -6.55 9.17 -17.25
N ASP A 90 -7.88 9.21 -17.39
CA ASP A 90 -8.75 10.28 -16.90
C ASP A 90 -9.49 9.90 -15.61
N CYS A 91 -8.99 8.90 -14.89
CA CYS A 91 -9.49 8.42 -13.60
C CYS A 91 -10.91 7.81 -13.65
N SER A 92 -11.44 7.56 -14.85
CA SER A 92 -12.67 6.81 -14.98
C SER A 92 -12.45 5.32 -14.72
N LEU A 93 -13.46 4.64 -14.19
CA LEU A 93 -13.42 3.20 -13.93
C LEU A 93 -13.88 2.41 -15.17
N TRP A 94 -13.20 1.31 -15.45
CA TRP A 94 -13.46 0.45 -16.62
C TRP A 94 -13.60 -1.00 -16.20
N GLY A 95 -14.57 -1.70 -16.78
CA GLY A 95 -14.61 -3.15 -16.72
C GLY A 95 -13.47 -3.77 -17.52
N THR A 96 -13.00 -4.95 -17.10
CA THR A 96 -11.98 -5.68 -17.86
C THR A 96 -12.63 -6.50 -18.96
N SER A 97 -12.08 -6.43 -20.19
CA SER A 97 -12.59 -7.20 -21.32
C SER A 97 -12.31 -8.69 -21.21
N ALA A 98 -13.18 -9.52 -21.79
CA ALA A 98 -13.02 -10.98 -21.81
C ALA A 98 -11.68 -11.43 -22.39
N ALA A 99 -11.23 -10.81 -23.48
CA ALA A 99 -9.97 -11.15 -24.14
C ALA A 99 -8.76 -10.90 -23.23
N LEU A 100 -8.76 -9.78 -22.50
CA LEU A 100 -7.69 -9.44 -21.57
C LEU A 100 -7.70 -10.37 -20.36
N LEU A 101 -8.88 -10.65 -19.77
CA LEU A 101 -9.01 -11.60 -18.67
C LEU A 101 -8.55 -13.01 -19.05
N LYS A 102 -9.00 -13.54 -20.19
CA LYS A 102 -8.60 -14.88 -20.66
C LYS A 102 -7.10 -14.99 -20.91
N LYS A 103 -6.50 -13.93 -21.47
CA LYS A 103 -5.05 -13.86 -21.69
C LYS A 103 -4.29 -13.80 -20.36
N ARG A 104 -4.76 -13.00 -19.41
CA ARG A 104 -4.07 -12.77 -18.13
C ARG A 104 -4.30 -13.91 -17.15
N PHE A 105 -5.47 -14.53 -17.13
CA PHE A 105 -5.89 -15.58 -16.20
C PHE A 105 -6.63 -16.69 -16.97
N PRO A 106 -5.90 -17.55 -17.70
CA PRO A 106 -6.50 -18.72 -18.33
C PRO A 106 -7.12 -19.66 -17.28
N ILE A 107 -8.15 -20.42 -17.67
CA ILE A 107 -8.74 -21.47 -16.82
C ILE A 107 -7.64 -22.40 -16.28
N GLY A 108 -7.76 -22.78 -15.00
CA GLY A 108 -6.76 -23.55 -14.26
C GLY A 108 -5.66 -22.68 -13.62
N SER A 109 -5.64 -21.37 -13.86
CA SER A 109 -4.70 -20.48 -13.17
C SER A 109 -5.03 -20.36 -11.69
N GLU A 110 -4.03 -20.51 -10.84
CA GLU A 110 -4.14 -20.09 -9.45
C GLU A 110 -3.93 -18.57 -9.33
N ILE A 111 -4.82 -17.91 -8.62
CA ILE A 111 -4.82 -16.47 -8.39
C ILE A 111 -4.90 -16.17 -6.89
N ARG A 112 -4.25 -15.09 -6.47
CA ARG A 112 -4.47 -14.44 -5.18
C ARG A 112 -5.51 -13.35 -5.37
N VAL A 113 -6.44 -13.30 -4.43
CA VAL A 113 -7.54 -12.33 -4.41
C VAL A 113 -7.49 -11.55 -3.10
N ILE A 114 -7.49 -10.22 -3.23
CA ILE A 114 -7.84 -9.25 -2.19
C ILE A 114 -8.95 -8.42 -2.80
N ALA A 115 -10.18 -8.63 -2.36
CA ALA A 115 -11.34 -8.01 -2.98
C ALA A 115 -12.44 -7.76 -1.95
N LYS A 116 -13.42 -6.94 -2.31
CA LYS A 116 -14.61 -6.70 -1.50
C LYS A 116 -15.86 -6.99 -2.31
N LYS A 117 -17.00 -7.10 -1.61
CA LYS A 117 -18.30 -7.24 -2.28
C LYS A 117 -18.49 -6.11 -3.27
N SER A 118 -18.86 -6.47 -4.49
CA SER A 118 -18.88 -5.50 -5.57
C SER A 118 -19.97 -4.45 -5.39
N LYS A 119 -19.60 -3.18 -5.58
CA LYS A 119 -20.56 -2.07 -5.65
C LYS A 119 -21.00 -1.79 -7.09
N TYR A 120 -20.21 -2.23 -8.06
CA TYR A 120 -20.38 -1.93 -9.48
C TYR A 120 -21.17 -3.02 -10.21
N PHE A 121 -21.00 -4.28 -9.79
CA PHE A 121 -21.65 -5.43 -10.42
C PHE A 121 -22.75 -5.98 -9.48
N PRO A 122 -24.03 -5.70 -9.75
CA PRO A 122 -25.12 -6.10 -8.86
C PRO A 122 -25.19 -7.63 -8.74
N GLN A 123 -25.54 -8.14 -7.55
CA GLN A 123 -25.78 -9.57 -7.36
C GLN A 123 -27.00 -10.02 -8.16
N ILE A 124 -26.84 -11.09 -8.95
CA ILE A 124 -27.92 -11.67 -9.75
C ILE A 124 -28.63 -12.79 -8.96
N GLU A 125 -27.86 -13.59 -8.23
CA GLU A 125 -28.36 -14.72 -7.45
C GLU A 125 -27.92 -14.59 -6.00
N LYS A 126 -28.80 -14.92 -5.04
CA LYS A 126 -28.50 -14.85 -3.60
C LYS A 126 -27.30 -15.71 -3.19
N GLU A 127 -27.00 -16.72 -3.98
CA GLU A 127 -25.96 -17.72 -3.72
C GLU A 127 -24.61 -17.36 -4.37
N ILE A 128 -24.54 -16.33 -5.21
CA ILE A 128 -23.29 -15.90 -5.85
C ILE A 128 -22.79 -14.62 -5.18
N ILE A 129 -21.58 -14.68 -4.65
CA ILE A 129 -20.89 -13.49 -4.15
C ILE A 129 -20.03 -12.92 -5.27
N ARG A 130 -20.37 -11.69 -5.69
CA ARG A 130 -19.58 -10.89 -6.63
C ARG A 130 -18.58 -10.04 -5.87
N LEU A 131 -17.33 -10.14 -6.26
CA LEU A 131 -16.21 -9.40 -5.68
C LEU A 131 -15.56 -8.52 -6.74
N ASP A 132 -15.00 -7.39 -6.36
CA ASP A 132 -14.12 -6.60 -7.23
C ASP A 132 -12.87 -6.08 -6.51
N ASP A 133 -11.86 -5.75 -7.30
CA ASP A 133 -10.59 -5.19 -6.86
C ASP A 133 -10.52 -3.67 -6.98
N ASP A 134 -11.60 -2.95 -6.61
CA ASP A 134 -11.70 -1.48 -6.70
C ASP A 134 -10.35 -0.80 -6.41
N PRO A 135 -9.77 -0.08 -7.39
CA PRO A 135 -8.47 0.56 -7.23
C PRO A 135 -8.44 1.58 -6.09
N ASN A 136 -9.60 2.12 -5.68
CA ASN A 136 -9.72 3.04 -4.55
C ASN A 136 -9.74 2.33 -3.18
N GLU A 137 -10.03 1.02 -3.15
CA GLU A 137 -10.11 0.26 -1.91
C GLU A 137 -8.88 -0.61 -1.63
N LEU A 138 -7.83 -0.49 -2.45
CA LEU A 138 -6.61 -1.30 -2.41
C LEU A 138 -6.88 -2.79 -2.68
N GLY A 139 -7.84 -3.08 -3.57
CA GLY A 139 -8.04 -4.41 -4.12
C GLY A 139 -6.86 -4.88 -4.98
N SER A 140 -6.73 -6.19 -5.11
CA SER A 140 -5.71 -6.81 -5.96
C SER A 140 -6.08 -8.23 -6.37
N ILE A 141 -6.12 -8.47 -7.68
CA ILE A 141 -6.21 -9.82 -8.26
C ILE A 141 -4.96 -10.09 -9.08
N SER A 142 -4.22 -11.16 -8.75
CA SER A 142 -2.92 -11.47 -9.36
C SER A 142 -2.67 -12.97 -9.41
N LYS A 143 -1.81 -13.46 -10.32
CA LYS A 143 -1.47 -14.90 -10.34
C LYS A 143 -0.68 -15.29 -9.11
N ASN A 144 -0.92 -16.50 -8.60
CA ASN A 144 -0.16 -17.08 -7.49
C ASN A 144 1.08 -17.88 -7.93
N MET A 145 1.56 -17.69 -9.15
CA MET A 145 2.67 -18.47 -9.71
C MET A 145 3.79 -17.56 -10.24
N ASP A 146 5.03 -18.03 -10.11
CA ASP A 146 6.20 -17.45 -10.79
C ASP A 146 6.26 -17.86 -12.27
N GLU A 147 7.26 -17.36 -12.98
CA GLU A 147 7.51 -17.68 -14.40
C GLU A 147 7.82 -19.17 -14.66
N ASN A 148 8.24 -19.90 -13.62
CA ASN A 148 8.53 -21.33 -13.67
C ASN A 148 7.33 -22.19 -13.21
N GLY A 149 6.16 -21.57 -12.98
CA GLY A 149 4.96 -22.26 -12.53
C GLY A 149 4.99 -22.70 -11.06
N ARG A 150 5.91 -22.17 -10.25
CA ARG A 150 5.96 -22.45 -8.80
C ARG A 150 5.04 -21.50 -8.06
N ASN A 151 4.34 -22.03 -7.06
CA ASN A 151 3.49 -21.23 -6.21
C ASN A 151 4.31 -20.22 -5.41
N LEU A 152 3.86 -18.96 -5.44
CA LEU A 152 4.53 -17.84 -4.78
C LEU A 152 4.22 -17.78 -3.29
N THR A 153 3.01 -18.19 -2.90
CA THR A 153 2.59 -18.20 -1.50
C THR A 153 1.44 -19.17 -1.24
N SER A 154 1.12 -19.36 0.04
CA SER A 154 -0.04 -20.09 0.56
C SER A 154 -0.69 -19.28 1.68
N SER A 155 -1.82 -19.74 2.23
CA SER A 155 -2.47 -19.10 3.39
C SER A 155 -1.60 -19.16 4.65
N SER A 156 -0.82 -20.23 4.79
CA SER A 156 -0.02 -20.54 5.98
C SER A 156 1.43 -20.09 5.90
N SER A 157 1.94 -19.78 4.70
CA SER A 157 3.33 -19.36 4.51
C SER A 157 3.63 -18.01 5.18
N TYR A 158 4.90 -17.81 5.54
CA TYR A 158 5.43 -16.52 5.98
C TYR A 158 6.26 -15.90 4.87
N PHE A 159 6.20 -14.57 4.78
CA PHE A 159 6.94 -13.82 3.79
C PHE A 159 8.05 -13.00 4.44
N SER A 160 9.23 -13.01 3.83
CA SER A 160 10.36 -12.18 4.22
C SER A 160 10.36 -10.91 3.38
N TYR A 161 9.82 -9.81 3.92
CA TYR A 161 9.85 -8.53 3.22
C TYR A 161 11.27 -8.00 3.02
N LYS A 162 12.17 -8.29 3.97
CA LYS A 162 13.58 -7.85 3.91
C LYS A 162 14.31 -8.41 2.70
N ASP A 163 13.98 -9.63 2.29
CA ASP A 163 14.65 -10.33 1.18
C ASP A 163 13.90 -10.12 -0.15
N PHE A 164 12.78 -9.40 -0.14
CA PHE A 164 12.03 -9.10 -1.33
C PHE A 164 12.57 -7.84 -2.01
N GLU A 165 13.19 -8.04 -3.17
CA GLU A 165 13.64 -6.95 -4.01
C GLU A 165 12.54 -6.54 -4.99
N PHE A 166 12.00 -5.35 -4.74
CA PHE A 166 11.03 -4.73 -5.63
C PHE A 166 11.69 -4.34 -6.95
N ASP A 167 11.06 -4.74 -8.05
CA ASP A 167 11.49 -4.45 -9.40
C ASP A 167 10.24 -4.22 -10.26
N ILE A 168 10.14 -3.03 -10.84
CA ILE A 168 8.97 -2.60 -11.62
C ILE A 168 8.82 -3.36 -12.94
N ASP A 169 9.93 -3.92 -13.44
CA ASP A 169 9.94 -4.70 -14.68
C ASP A 169 9.48 -6.15 -14.46
N LYS A 170 9.34 -6.58 -13.19
CA LYS A 170 8.81 -7.90 -12.88
C LYS A 170 7.30 -7.99 -13.14
N PRO A 171 6.80 -9.19 -13.48
CA PRO A 171 5.37 -9.41 -13.69
C PRO A 171 4.52 -9.00 -12.48
N SER A 172 3.26 -8.62 -12.73
CA SER A 172 2.31 -8.28 -11.67
C SER A 172 2.11 -9.38 -10.62
N SER A 173 2.38 -10.64 -10.93
CA SER A 173 2.37 -11.74 -9.97
C SER A 173 3.48 -11.62 -8.91
N ILE A 174 4.58 -10.95 -9.19
CA ILE A 174 5.65 -10.71 -8.23
C ILE A 174 5.42 -9.36 -7.53
N THR A 175 5.14 -8.31 -8.29
CA THR A 175 5.06 -6.94 -7.73
C THR A 175 3.91 -6.74 -6.75
N SER A 176 2.79 -7.48 -6.90
CA SER A 176 1.66 -7.41 -5.95
C SER A 176 1.75 -8.40 -4.78
N LEU A 177 2.73 -9.31 -4.77
CA LEU A 177 2.84 -10.33 -3.72
C LEU A 177 2.97 -9.73 -2.31
N PRO A 178 3.80 -8.70 -2.06
CA PRO A 178 3.90 -8.09 -0.74
C PRO A 178 2.57 -7.57 -0.21
N GLU A 179 1.69 -7.08 -1.08
CA GLU A 179 0.39 -6.54 -0.68
C GLU A 179 -0.49 -7.62 -0.05
N PHE A 180 -0.52 -8.82 -0.67
CA PHE A 180 -1.25 -9.98 -0.15
C PHE A 180 -0.68 -10.48 1.18
N GLU A 181 0.65 -10.48 1.30
CA GLU A 181 1.34 -10.90 2.52
C GLU A 181 1.11 -9.94 3.68
N VAL A 182 1.01 -8.63 3.41
CA VAL A 182 0.62 -7.63 4.42
C VAL A 182 -0.76 -7.96 4.99
N ARG A 183 -1.76 -8.33 4.17
CA ARG A 183 -3.11 -8.68 4.67
C ARG A 183 -3.07 -9.90 5.58
N LYS A 184 -2.28 -10.93 5.23
CA LYS A 184 -2.04 -12.10 6.08
C LYS A 184 -1.43 -11.70 7.43
N ASP A 185 -0.48 -10.79 7.41
CA ASP A 185 0.21 -10.34 8.62
C ASP A 185 -0.64 -9.44 9.51
N LEU A 186 -1.49 -8.60 8.93
CA LEU A 186 -2.50 -7.85 9.67
C LEU A 186 -3.51 -8.78 10.36
N LEU A 187 -3.98 -9.82 9.66
CA LEU A 187 -4.84 -10.84 10.27
C LEU A 187 -4.15 -11.59 11.41
N ARG A 188 -2.85 -11.89 11.26
CA ARG A 188 -2.05 -12.52 12.32
C ARG A 188 -1.87 -11.58 13.52
N LEU A 189 -1.73 -10.27 13.30
CA LEU A 189 -1.67 -9.27 14.38
C LEU A 189 -2.98 -9.23 15.18
N GLU A 190 -4.12 -9.20 14.49
CA GLU A 190 -5.45 -9.28 15.11
C GLU A 190 -5.63 -10.52 15.98
N LYS A 191 -5.11 -11.67 15.51
CA LYS A 191 -5.23 -12.96 16.19
C LYS A 191 -4.13 -13.23 17.22
N ALA A 192 -3.10 -12.40 17.29
CA ALA A 192 -1.95 -12.62 18.16
C ALA A 192 -2.37 -12.55 19.63
N LYS A 193 -2.01 -13.60 20.39
CA LYS A 193 -2.40 -13.77 21.80
C LYS A 193 -1.35 -13.24 22.77
N SER A 194 -0.11 -13.07 22.31
CA SER A 194 1.00 -12.59 23.13
C SER A 194 1.71 -11.39 22.53
N ASN A 195 2.37 -10.60 23.40
CA ASN A 195 3.21 -9.49 22.96
C ASN A 195 4.40 -9.99 22.11
N GLY A 196 4.94 -11.17 22.42
CA GLY A 196 6.03 -11.76 21.63
C GLY A 196 5.62 -12.05 20.18
N GLU A 197 4.43 -12.64 19.97
CA GLU A 197 3.87 -12.87 18.64
C GLU A 197 3.66 -11.55 17.88
N ARG A 198 3.06 -10.54 18.53
CA ARG A 198 2.86 -9.21 17.94
C ARG A 198 4.17 -8.59 17.52
N THR A 199 5.15 -8.55 18.42
CA THR A 199 6.49 -8.01 18.14
C THR A 199 7.16 -8.73 16.98
N ALA A 200 7.05 -10.06 16.88
CA ALA A 200 7.61 -10.81 15.76
C ALA A 200 6.96 -10.46 14.42
N ILE A 201 5.66 -10.19 14.39
CA ILE A 201 4.95 -9.77 13.17
C ILE A 201 5.30 -8.32 12.80
N LEU A 202 5.29 -7.39 13.77
CA LEU A 202 5.67 -5.99 13.56
C LEU A 202 7.11 -5.85 13.07
N ASN A 203 8.03 -6.68 13.58
CA ASN A 203 9.41 -6.74 13.07
C ASN A 203 9.46 -7.09 11.59
N ARG A 204 8.67 -8.08 11.11
CA ARG A 204 8.61 -8.39 9.67
C ARG A 204 8.04 -7.22 8.87
N LEU A 205 6.91 -6.66 9.31
CA LEU A 205 6.24 -5.54 8.65
C LEU A 205 7.12 -4.28 8.59
N SER A 206 8.02 -4.08 9.55
CA SER A 206 8.99 -2.98 9.52
C SER A 206 10.03 -3.10 8.40
N SER A 207 10.12 -4.24 7.71
CA SER A 207 10.94 -4.40 6.50
C SER A 207 10.12 -4.32 5.21
N TYR A 208 8.83 -3.97 5.29
CA TYR A 208 8.01 -3.78 4.11
C TYR A 208 8.48 -2.57 3.30
N SER A 209 8.69 -2.76 2.00
CA SER A 209 8.92 -1.68 1.05
C SER A 209 7.66 -1.52 0.18
N PRO A 210 6.86 -0.45 0.37
CA PRO A 210 5.61 -0.29 -0.35
C PRO A 210 5.83 -0.06 -1.85
N TYR A 211 5.20 -0.92 -2.66
CA TYR A 211 5.06 -0.75 -4.12
C TYR A 211 3.98 0.28 -4.51
N ARG A 212 3.03 0.56 -3.61
CA ARG A 212 1.92 1.50 -3.79
C ARG A 212 1.97 2.57 -2.69
N THR A 213 1.04 3.51 -2.68
CA THR A 213 0.90 4.53 -1.63
C THR A 213 0.42 3.99 -0.27
N LEU A 214 0.62 2.70 0.00
CA LEU A 214 0.24 2.02 1.24
C LEU A 214 1.24 2.34 2.35
N SER A 215 0.76 3.00 3.40
CA SER A 215 1.54 3.23 4.62
C SER A 215 1.16 2.21 5.70
N LEU A 216 2.15 1.78 6.48
CA LEU A 216 1.98 0.93 7.67
C LEU A 216 2.24 1.68 8.99
N GLU A 217 2.46 2.99 8.95
CA GLU A 217 2.82 3.75 10.16
C GLU A 217 1.76 3.63 11.26
N ASP A 218 0.48 3.68 10.89
CA ASP A 218 -0.65 3.54 11.81
C ASP A 218 -0.75 2.12 12.41
N VAL A 219 -0.30 1.09 11.69
CA VAL A 219 -0.22 -0.28 12.21
C VAL A 219 0.73 -0.32 13.41
N PHE A 220 1.89 0.34 13.31
CA PHE A 220 2.86 0.34 14.40
C PHE A 220 2.33 1.06 15.64
N ASP A 221 1.59 2.17 15.46
CA ASP A 221 0.96 2.85 16.60
C ASP A 221 -0.12 1.99 17.26
N LYS A 222 -0.92 1.28 16.46
CA LYS A 222 -2.04 0.49 16.96
C LYS A 222 -1.61 -0.77 17.69
N TYR A 223 -0.65 -1.51 17.15
CA TYR A 223 -0.35 -2.87 17.63
C TYR A 223 0.94 -2.97 18.47
N ALA A 224 1.79 -1.94 18.51
CA ALA A 224 2.98 -1.99 19.34
C ALA A 224 2.63 -1.98 20.84
N PRO A 225 3.41 -2.67 21.69
CA PRO A 225 3.14 -2.75 23.13
C PRO A 225 3.32 -1.42 23.87
N SER A 226 3.95 -0.43 23.25
CA SER A 226 4.15 0.91 23.81
C SER A 226 4.46 1.91 22.69
N LYS A 227 4.31 3.21 22.98
CA LYS A 227 4.71 4.29 22.08
C LYS A 227 6.19 4.23 21.70
N PHE A 228 7.06 3.83 22.65
CA PHE A 228 8.48 3.64 22.39
C PHE A 228 8.71 2.52 21.36
N ALA A 229 8.05 1.38 21.52
CA ALA A 229 8.15 0.29 20.56
C ALA A 229 7.56 0.67 19.18
N ALA A 230 6.44 1.39 19.15
CA ALA A 230 5.87 1.92 17.89
C ALA A 230 6.88 2.76 17.12
N ASN A 231 7.57 3.69 17.80
CA ASN A 231 8.61 4.52 17.21
C ASN A 231 9.78 3.68 16.67
N GLN A 232 10.21 2.63 17.38
CA GLN A 232 11.27 1.74 16.90
C GLN A 232 10.87 1.02 15.60
N PHE A 233 9.63 0.52 15.50
CA PHE A 233 9.16 -0.11 14.26
C PHE A 233 9.02 0.89 13.12
N LYS A 234 8.52 2.10 13.38
CA LYS A 234 8.44 3.19 12.39
C LYS A 234 9.81 3.58 11.88
N GLU A 235 10.81 3.67 12.75
CA GLU A 235 12.18 3.96 12.35
C GLU A 235 12.79 2.85 11.50
N ALA A 236 12.59 1.59 11.88
CA ALA A 236 13.02 0.46 11.07
C ALA A 236 12.34 0.45 9.68
N TYR A 237 11.04 0.74 9.65
CA TYR A 237 10.26 0.92 8.42
C TYR A 237 10.78 2.06 7.54
N LEU A 238 10.99 3.25 8.11
CA LEU A 238 11.56 4.38 7.39
C LEU A 238 12.97 4.10 6.90
N LYS A 239 13.80 3.43 7.69
CA LYS A 239 15.17 3.06 7.30
C LYS A 239 15.17 2.19 6.05
N HIS A 240 14.22 1.28 5.92
CA HIS A 240 14.12 0.39 4.77
C HIS A 240 13.46 1.07 3.57
N TYR A 241 12.31 1.71 3.77
CA TYR A 241 11.50 2.29 2.70
C TYR A 241 11.99 3.66 2.22
N ARG A 242 12.40 4.54 3.13
CA ARG A 242 12.82 5.93 2.84
C ARG A 242 14.13 6.27 3.56
N PRO A 243 15.25 5.64 3.17
CA PRO A 243 16.54 5.82 3.86
C PRO A 243 16.99 7.28 3.92
N GLY A 244 16.63 8.11 2.92
CA GLY A 244 16.85 9.55 2.94
C GLY A 244 16.10 10.25 4.08
N ILE A 245 14.78 10.02 4.20
CA ILE A 245 13.96 10.58 5.30
C ILE A 245 14.45 10.06 6.65
N TYR A 246 14.81 8.78 6.74
CA TYR A 246 15.38 8.21 7.96
C TYR A 246 16.69 8.91 8.36
N SER A 247 17.59 9.15 7.41
CA SER A 247 18.85 9.85 7.68
C SER A 247 18.62 11.28 8.18
N GLN A 248 17.64 11.98 7.60
CA GLN A 248 17.22 13.33 8.04
C GLN A 248 16.65 13.30 9.46
N LEU A 249 15.81 12.31 9.79
CA LEU A 249 15.26 12.12 11.13
C LEU A 249 16.37 11.86 12.17
N VAL A 250 17.37 11.05 11.82
CA VAL A 250 18.53 10.78 12.68
C VAL A 250 19.34 12.06 12.91
N ALA A 251 19.62 12.81 11.85
CA ALA A 251 20.33 14.09 11.94
C ALA A 251 19.60 15.10 12.84
N TYR A 252 18.28 15.25 12.66
CA TYR A 252 17.43 16.12 13.48
C TYR A 252 17.52 15.76 14.97
N ARG A 253 17.35 14.48 15.31
CA ARG A 253 17.39 14.03 16.71
C ARG A 253 18.77 14.19 17.35
N SER A 254 19.83 13.96 16.57
CA SER A 254 21.20 14.15 17.04
C SER A 254 21.45 15.64 17.35
N ALA A 255 21.05 16.53 16.44
CA ALA A 255 21.13 17.97 16.65
C ALA A 255 20.28 18.44 17.85
N LEU A 256 19.06 17.92 18.02
CA LEU A 256 18.20 18.22 19.16
C LEU A 256 18.86 17.80 20.48
N SER A 257 19.40 16.58 20.54
CA SER A 257 20.14 16.10 21.71
C SER A 257 21.35 16.99 22.03
N SER A 258 22.07 17.43 21.00
CA SER A 258 23.21 18.34 21.14
C SER A 258 22.80 19.71 21.69
N LEU A 259 21.69 20.30 21.23
CA LEU A 259 21.16 21.55 21.80
C LEU A 259 20.74 21.40 23.27
N ILE A 260 20.03 20.31 23.61
CA ILE A 260 19.61 20.07 25.00
C ILE A 260 20.85 19.90 25.92
N LYS A 261 21.90 19.20 25.45
CA LYS A 261 23.16 19.06 26.20
C LYS A 261 23.90 20.39 26.39
N LEU A 262 23.70 21.36 25.50
CA LEU A 262 24.22 22.72 25.64
C LEU A 262 23.41 23.58 26.62
N GLY A 263 22.32 23.04 27.18
CA GLY A 263 21.50 23.70 28.21
C GLY A 263 20.27 24.42 27.67
N TYR A 264 19.95 24.28 26.38
CA TYR A 264 18.71 24.83 25.83
C TYR A 264 17.50 23.97 26.22
N GLU A 265 16.36 24.62 26.51
CA GLU A 265 15.10 23.92 26.77
C GLU A 265 14.64 23.14 25.53
N SER A 266 13.98 21.99 25.73
CA SER A 266 13.58 21.10 24.63
C SER A 266 12.66 21.79 23.63
N GLU A 267 11.68 22.55 24.10
CA GLU A 267 10.72 23.26 23.23
C GLU A 267 11.42 24.30 22.35
N LEU A 268 12.31 25.10 22.94
CA LEU A 268 13.12 26.07 22.20
C LEU A 268 14.04 25.40 21.18
N ALA A 269 14.69 24.29 21.57
CA ALA A 269 15.56 23.54 20.68
C ALA A 269 14.79 22.94 19.48
N GLU A 270 13.59 22.41 19.71
CA GLU A 270 12.69 21.91 18.66
C GLU A 270 12.26 23.02 17.69
N GLU A 271 11.82 24.17 18.22
CA GLU A 271 11.40 25.34 17.43
C GLU A 271 12.53 25.83 16.52
N VAL A 272 13.72 26.03 17.10
CA VAL A 272 14.88 26.53 16.37
C VAL A 272 15.35 25.53 15.31
N LEU A 273 15.30 24.22 15.59
CA LEU A 273 15.61 23.20 14.58
C LEU A 273 14.58 23.18 13.46
N GLY A 274 13.30 23.38 13.77
CA GLY A 274 12.25 23.53 12.75
C GLY A 274 12.54 24.69 11.80
N ARG A 275 13.01 25.82 12.33
CA ARG A 275 13.48 26.96 11.52
C ARG A 275 14.73 26.60 10.71
N ALA A 276 15.73 25.96 11.34
CA ALA A 276 16.98 25.58 10.68
C ALA A 276 16.76 24.66 9.46
N ILE A 277 15.85 23.69 9.56
CA ILE A 277 15.50 22.76 8.46
C ILE A 277 15.09 23.51 7.19
N SER A 278 14.41 24.66 7.30
CA SER A 278 13.96 25.42 6.13
C SER A 278 15.05 26.29 5.48
N ILE A 279 16.23 26.38 6.10
CA ILE A 279 17.34 27.25 5.67
C ILE A 279 18.54 26.44 5.17
N VAL A 280 18.80 25.27 5.74
CA VAL A 280 19.98 24.47 5.38
C VAL A 280 19.77 23.74 4.04
N ASP A 281 20.80 23.77 3.19
CA ASP A 281 20.80 23.01 1.94
C ASP A 281 21.01 21.51 2.16
N GLU A 282 21.65 21.13 3.28
CA GLU A 282 21.94 19.76 3.67
C GLU A 282 21.43 19.47 5.08
N LEU A 283 20.66 18.39 5.23
CA LEU A 283 20.10 17.93 6.51
C LEU A 283 21.07 16.97 7.22
N SER A 284 22.25 17.48 7.57
CA SER A 284 23.22 16.82 8.44
C SER A 284 23.15 17.36 9.87
N GLU A 285 23.60 16.57 10.86
CA GLU A 285 23.63 17.03 12.26
C GLU A 285 24.42 18.33 12.40
N GLU A 286 25.61 18.40 11.80
CA GLU A 286 26.49 19.56 11.90
C GLU A 286 25.86 20.82 11.28
N ALA A 287 25.27 20.69 10.09
CA ALA A 287 24.62 21.81 9.41
C ALA A 287 23.41 22.33 10.21
N LEU A 288 22.57 21.41 10.71
CA LEU A 288 21.42 21.74 11.55
C LEU A 288 21.87 22.43 12.85
N LEU A 289 22.82 21.85 13.57
CA LEU A 289 23.32 22.39 14.83
C LEU A 289 23.95 23.77 14.64
N ARG A 290 24.80 23.95 13.62
CA ARG A 290 25.42 25.25 13.32
C ARG A 290 24.37 26.32 13.04
N LYS A 291 23.39 26.00 12.18
CA LYS A 291 22.33 26.94 11.82
C LYS A 291 21.43 27.28 13.01
N SER A 292 21.10 26.30 13.84
CA SER A 292 20.33 26.51 15.07
C SER A 292 21.04 27.45 16.04
N LEU A 293 22.36 27.29 16.24
CA LEU A 293 23.13 28.19 17.10
C LEU A 293 23.27 29.60 16.52
N GLU A 294 23.32 29.75 15.20
CA GLU A 294 23.25 31.08 14.55
C GLU A 294 21.91 31.77 14.83
N ILE A 295 20.79 31.05 14.71
CA ILE A 295 19.45 31.57 14.99
C ILE A 295 19.34 32.00 16.46
N LEU A 296 19.76 31.15 17.39
CA LEU A 296 19.74 31.45 18.84
C LEU A 296 20.59 32.68 19.22
N LYS A 297 21.64 32.98 18.46
CA LYS A 297 22.46 34.19 18.67
C LYS A 297 21.80 35.46 18.13
N MET A 298 20.92 35.35 17.13
CA MET A 298 20.22 36.49 16.55
C MET A 298 19.01 36.92 17.38
N ASP A 299 18.41 35.97 18.10
CA ASP A 299 17.21 36.20 18.90
C ASP A 299 17.52 36.65 20.36
N ASN A 300 18.80 36.65 20.77
CA ASN A 300 19.30 37.17 22.05
C ASN A 300 20.00 38.53 21.87
#